data_AF-A0A8T7M1J5-F1
#
_entry.id   AF-A0A8T7M1J5-F1
#
_cell.length_a   1.000
_cell.length_b   1.000
_cell.length_c   1.000
_cell.angle_alpha   90.00
_cell.angle_beta   90.00
_cell.angle_gamma   90.00
#
_symmetry.space_group_name_H-M   'P 1'
#
loop_
_entity.id
_entity.type
_entity.pdbx_description
1 polymer ?
#
loop_
_entity_poly.entity_id
_entity_poly.type
_entity_poly.pdbx_seq_one_letter_code
_entity_poly.pdbx_strand_id
1 'polypeptide(L)'
;MLTTGTARLELKPQTTRMTVLAGGSAEQVIKLANQTGLIDDFDFSLVGLPTGWFSFSRETLKLLPNWEESITFKIDVSANVRPNLYSGKIIATARTQPGVRTELRIEVDVLAPLKVDARLQPRRSKGFKANYTLLLRNRSMSPGLMKLQLTDSYQYCAARFTPPQIEVMPGTSQAIKVQVQLKPKTPRDEAQQPQQFEIMVEPNWTVAGAPVITEGITVEGEYIHQSRWSFIARHPLLSLFSFLFLLVIILWSFLILPTIQELFILNADRINLNDQPRSPLRIEQKSFSDRLQNDINPLAAFMRISVTFSETDQKVKITLWGMGVVSADMTGKVDVDQKTGSLFFTADDKNQPDSFPWFLIPMDKKSTTNKVMNKINQKLKNWLINTQQRVAKVEIEGGTLYLTLRSCDINDSACIK
;
A
#
# COMPACT_ATOMS: atom_id res chain seq x y z
N MET A 1 35.58 -54.24 -26.22
CA MET A 1 34.75 -53.29 -25.45
C MET A 1 35.14 -51.88 -25.88
N LEU A 2 34.35 -51.25 -26.75
CA LEU A 2 34.57 -49.87 -27.17
C LEU A 2 34.13 -48.98 -26.01
N THR A 3 35.08 -48.38 -25.30
CA THR A 3 34.79 -47.28 -24.38
C THR A 3 34.11 -46.18 -25.19
N THR A 4 32.83 -45.94 -24.91
CA THR A 4 32.11 -44.74 -25.35
C THR A 4 32.89 -43.53 -24.86
N GLY A 5 33.80 -43.04 -25.71
CA GLY A 5 34.49 -41.78 -25.51
C GLY A 5 33.39 -40.73 -25.45
N THR A 6 33.12 -40.25 -24.24
CA THR A 6 32.05 -39.31 -23.96
C THR A 6 32.27 -38.07 -24.80
N ALA A 7 31.45 -37.88 -25.84
CA ALA A 7 31.48 -36.71 -26.69
C ALA A 7 31.43 -35.46 -25.81
N ARG A 8 32.48 -34.63 -25.88
CA ARG A 8 32.68 -33.46 -25.02
C ARG A 8 32.17 -32.19 -25.73
N LEU A 9 30.89 -32.16 -26.06
CA LEU A 9 30.23 -30.95 -26.53
C LEU A 9 29.42 -30.36 -25.38
N GLU A 10 29.54 -29.05 -25.18
CA GLU A 10 28.83 -28.36 -24.10
C GLU A 10 27.93 -27.26 -24.68
N LEU A 11 26.63 -27.33 -24.35
CA LEU A 11 25.65 -26.30 -24.65
C LEU A 11 25.31 -25.53 -23.37
N LYS A 12 25.48 -24.20 -23.39
CA LYS A 12 25.12 -23.33 -22.27
C LYS A 12 24.08 -22.31 -22.71
N PRO A 13 22.83 -22.39 -22.21
CA PRO A 13 21.88 -21.31 -22.40
C PRO A 13 22.11 -20.17 -21.41
N GLN A 14 21.57 -19.01 -21.74
CA GLN A 14 21.35 -17.95 -20.75
C GLN A 14 20.26 -18.34 -19.72
N THR A 15 19.18 -18.97 -20.18
CA THR A 15 18.12 -19.55 -19.34
C THR A 15 17.62 -20.87 -19.91
N THR A 16 17.29 -21.84 -19.06
CA THR A 16 16.66 -23.10 -19.50
C THR A 16 15.16 -22.95 -19.67
N ARG A 17 14.55 -21.88 -19.15
CA ARG A 17 13.12 -21.60 -19.23
C ARG A 17 12.88 -20.21 -19.81
N MET A 18 12.09 -20.16 -20.87
CA MET A 18 11.61 -18.93 -21.49
C MET A 18 10.11 -18.82 -21.28
N THR A 19 9.62 -17.58 -21.16
CA THR A 19 8.20 -17.33 -21.02
C THR A 19 7.74 -16.40 -22.13
N VAL A 20 6.70 -16.79 -22.86
CA VAL A 20 6.25 -16.10 -24.07
C VAL A 20 4.72 -16.01 -24.04
N LEU A 21 4.16 -14.88 -24.45
CA LEU A 21 2.71 -14.77 -24.66
C LEU A 21 2.33 -15.51 -25.94
N ALA A 22 1.15 -16.11 -25.99
CA ALA A 22 0.65 -16.62 -27.27
C ALA A 22 0.53 -15.46 -28.28
N GLY A 23 1.18 -15.60 -29.44
CA GLY A 23 1.32 -14.55 -30.46
C GLY A 23 2.58 -13.69 -30.30
N GLY A 24 3.37 -13.93 -29.25
CA GLY A 24 4.62 -13.22 -28.98
C GLY A 24 5.87 -14.00 -29.39
N SER A 25 7.00 -13.32 -29.30
CA SER A 25 8.32 -13.90 -29.55
C SER A 25 9.29 -13.64 -28.40
N ALA A 26 10.25 -14.55 -28.20
CA ALA A 26 11.37 -14.37 -27.29
C ALA A 26 12.67 -14.85 -27.94
N GLU A 27 13.80 -14.29 -27.51
CA GLU A 27 15.12 -14.64 -28.02
C GLU A 27 16.06 -14.89 -26.84
N GLN A 28 16.98 -15.84 -27.01
CA GLN A 28 18.07 -16.06 -26.06
C GLN A 28 19.36 -16.47 -26.77
N VAL A 29 20.48 -16.20 -26.11
CA VAL A 29 21.79 -16.61 -26.60
C VAL A 29 22.13 -18.01 -26.07
N ILE A 30 22.62 -18.86 -26.98
CA ILE A 30 23.11 -20.21 -26.67
C ILE A 30 24.57 -20.28 -27.07
N LYS A 31 25.41 -20.76 -26.16
CA LYS A 31 26.83 -21.03 -26.43
C LYS A 31 27.04 -22.51 -26.72
N LEU A 32 27.78 -22.81 -27.79
CA LEU A 32 28.30 -24.15 -28.08
C LEU A 32 29.82 -24.13 -27.95
N ALA A 33 30.37 -25.06 -27.16
CA ALA A 33 31.81 -25.28 -27.06
C ALA A 33 32.20 -26.61 -27.70
N ASN A 34 33.15 -26.58 -28.64
CA ASN A 34 33.76 -27.76 -29.23
C ASN A 34 34.98 -28.17 -28.39
N GLN A 35 34.85 -29.20 -27.56
CA GLN A 35 35.99 -29.72 -26.78
C GLN A 35 36.62 -30.96 -27.46
N THR A 36 36.35 -31.17 -28.75
CA THR A 36 37.02 -32.20 -29.55
C THR A 36 38.36 -31.68 -30.08
N GLY A 37 39.24 -32.60 -30.50
CA GLY A 37 40.53 -32.26 -31.11
C GLY A 37 40.48 -31.93 -32.60
N LEU A 38 39.28 -31.91 -33.20
CA LEU A 38 39.07 -31.77 -34.64
C LEU A 38 38.20 -30.54 -34.95
N ILE A 39 38.43 -29.95 -36.11
CA ILE A 39 37.56 -28.91 -36.68
C ILE A 39 36.30 -29.61 -37.20
N ASP A 40 35.11 -29.08 -36.89
CA ASP A 40 33.85 -29.66 -37.36
C ASP A 40 32.79 -28.58 -37.61
N ASP A 41 31.78 -28.96 -38.39
CA ASP A 41 30.55 -28.21 -38.57
C ASP A 41 29.46 -28.83 -37.69
N PHE A 42 28.76 -28.01 -36.91
CA PHE A 42 27.73 -28.45 -35.97
C PHE A 42 26.35 -28.00 -36.45
N ASP A 43 25.48 -28.96 -36.69
CA ASP A 43 24.10 -28.73 -37.10
C ASP A 43 23.18 -28.67 -35.88
N PHE A 44 22.35 -27.62 -35.81
CA PHE A 44 21.37 -27.43 -34.76
C PHE A 44 19.99 -27.91 -35.18
N SER A 45 19.34 -28.66 -34.31
CA SER A 45 17.95 -29.07 -34.48
C SER A 45 17.21 -28.94 -33.15
N LEU A 46 15.89 -28.82 -33.22
CA LEU A 46 15.02 -28.79 -32.05
C LEU A 46 13.98 -29.90 -32.15
N VAL A 47 13.83 -30.64 -31.06
CA VAL A 47 12.82 -31.70 -30.93
C VAL A 47 11.91 -31.38 -29.74
N GLY A 48 10.62 -31.69 -29.87
CA GLY A 48 9.63 -31.58 -28.78
C GLY A 48 8.80 -30.30 -28.78
N LEU A 49 9.22 -29.24 -29.48
CA LEU A 49 8.36 -28.07 -29.74
C LEU A 49 7.66 -28.18 -31.09
N PRO A 50 6.49 -27.55 -31.28
CA PRO A 50 5.82 -27.47 -32.57
C PRO A 50 6.70 -26.88 -33.67
N THR A 51 6.60 -27.45 -34.86
CA THR A 51 7.32 -26.97 -36.05
C THR A 51 6.90 -25.54 -36.39
N GLY A 52 7.88 -24.67 -36.69
CA GLY A 52 7.65 -23.27 -37.02
C GLY A 52 7.65 -22.33 -35.81
N TRP A 53 7.71 -22.84 -34.57
CA TRP A 53 7.82 -21.98 -33.39
C TRP A 53 9.22 -21.44 -33.14
N PHE A 54 10.23 -21.89 -33.87
CA PHE A 54 11.60 -21.60 -33.52
C PHE A 54 12.45 -21.36 -34.75
N SER A 55 13.51 -20.58 -34.57
CA SER A 55 14.57 -20.42 -35.54
C SER A 55 15.90 -20.18 -34.83
N PHE A 56 16.98 -20.57 -35.50
CA PHE A 56 18.33 -20.25 -35.07
C PHE A 56 18.87 -19.16 -35.99
N SER A 57 19.66 -18.22 -35.45
CA SER A 57 20.33 -17.21 -36.29
C SER A 57 21.28 -17.85 -37.31
N ARG A 58 21.79 -19.04 -37.01
CA ARG A 58 22.58 -19.92 -37.87
C ARG A 58 22.22 -21.37 -37.57
N GLU A 59 21.87 -22.14 -38.61
CA GLU A 59 21.54 -23.57 -38.48
C GLU A 59 22.79 -24.46 -38.37
N THR A 60 23.91 -23.98 -38.93
CA THR A 60 25.21 -24.66 -38.89
C THR A 60 26.28 -23.71 -38.34
N LEU A 61 27.17 -24.23 -37.49
CA LEU A 61 28.25 -23.47 -36.86
C LEU A 61 29.57 -24.23 -37.01
N LYS A 62 30.60 -23.59 -37.57
CA LYS A 62 31.93 -24.17 -37.73
C LYS A 62 32.80 -23.81 -36.53
N LEU A 63 33.28 -24.80 -35.79
CA LEU A 63 34.12 -24.55 -34.60
C LEU A 63 35.47 -25.25 -34.72
N LEU A 64 36.51 -24.51 -34.34
CA LEU A 64 37.86 -25.05 -34.14
C LEU A 64 37.92 -25.87 -32.84
N PRO A 65 38.94 -26.74 -32.68
CA PRO A 65 39.20 -27.42 -31.41
C PRO A 65 39.32 -26.47 -30.23
N ASN A 66 38.63 -26.77 -29.13
CA ASN A 66 38.60 -26.01 -27.87
C ASN A 66 38.08 -24.57 -28.01
N TRP A 67 37.28 -24.27 -29.02
CA TRP A 67 36.63 -22.97 -29.20
C TRP A 67 35.16 -23.00 -28.78
N GLU A 68 34.66 -21.85 -28.38
CA GLU A 68 33.23 -21.61 -28.15
C GLU A 68 32.71 -20.49 -29.04
N GLU A 69 31.46 -20.61 -29.48
CA GLU A 69 30.77 -19.54 -30.18
C GLU A 69 29.29 -19.49 -29.78
N SER A 70 28.68 -18.32 -29.96
CA SER A 70 27.29 -18.06 -29.58
C SER A 70 26.37 -17.99 -30.81
N ILE A 71 25.14 -18.46 -30.64
CA ILE A 71 24.05 -18.29 -31.61
C ILE A 71 22.82 -17.72 -30.90
N THR A 72 21.97 -17.00 -31.63
CA THR A 72 20.68 -16.54 -31.12
C THR A 72 19.63 -17.60 -31.46
N PHE A 73 18.91 -18.06 -30.44
CA PHE A 73 17.76 -18.91 -30.56
C PHE A 73 16.50 -18.08 -30.36
N LYS A 74 15.66 -18.02 -31.38
CA LYS A 74 14.40 -17.29 -31.37
C LYS A 74 13.25 -18.28 -31.27
N ILE A 75 12.26 -17.91 -30.46
CA ILE A 75 10.95 -18.56 -30.41
C ILE A 75 9.89 -17.55 -30.83
N ASP A 76 8.98 -17.97 -31.70
CA ASP A 76 7.80 -17.24 -32.17
C ASP A 76 6.57 -18.12 -31.98
N VAL A 77 5.72 -17.79 -31.01
CA VAL A 77 4.58 -18.62 -30.63
C VAL A 77 3.33 -18.10 -31.32
N SER A 78 2.62 -18.96 -32.04
CA SER A 78 1.35 -18.57 -32.68
C SER A 78 0.29 -18.10 -31.67
N ALA A 79 -0.54 -17.11 -32.06
CA ALA A 79 -1.58 -16.53 -31.22
C ALA A 79 -2.69 -17.51 -30.79
N ASN A 80 -2.88 -18.60 -31.53
CA ASN A 80 -3.93 -19.60 -31.27
C ASN A 80 -3.45 -20.76 -30.39
N VAL A 81 -2.23 -20.69 -29.88
CA VAL A 81 -1.63 -21.75 -29.06
C VAL A 81 -2.30 -21.79 -27.69
N ARG A 82 -2.57 -23.00 -27.21
CA ARG A 82 -3.09 -23.20 -25.85
C ARG A 82 -2.00 -22.84 -24.84
N PRO A 83 -2.29 -22.00 -23.84
CA PRO A 83 -1.37 -21.72 -22.76
C PRO A 83 -0.99 -23.01 -22.03
N ASN A 84 0.30 -23.30 -21.97
CA ASN A 84 0.86 -24.49 -21.32
C ASN A 84 2.38 -24.36 -21.22
N LEU A 85 2.99 -25.23 -20.41
CA LEU A 85 4.42 -25.47 -20.44
C LEU A 85 4.76 -26.46 -21.57
N TYR A 86 5.60 -26.04 -22.51
CA TYR A 86 6.09 -26.87 -23.61
C TYR A 86 7.57 -27.20 -23.38
N SER A 87 7.93 -28.47 -23.42
CA SER A 87 9.31 -28.91 -23.24
C SER A 87 9.93 -29.32 -24.58
N GLY A 88 11.14 -28.84 -24.82
CA GLY A 88 11.93 -29.14 -26.00
C GLY A 88 13.36 -29.52 -25.68
N LYS A 89 14.07 -30.00 -26.69
CA LYS A 89 15.51 -30.27 -26.64
C LYS A 89 16.19 -29.69 -27.87
N ILE A 90 17.18 -28.84 -27.64
CA ILE A 90 18.10 -28.39 -28.68
C ILE A 90 19.20 -29.43 -28.79
N ILE A 91 19.43 -29.92 -29.99
CA ILE A 91 20.42 -30.95 -30.29
C ILE A 91 21.44 -30.33 -31.23
N ALA A 92 22.70 -30.31 -30.81
CA ALA A 92 23.83 -29.97 -31.67
C ALA A 92 24.54 -31.27 -32.07
N THR A 93 24.64 -31.53 -33.37
CA THR A 93 25.24 -32.76 -33.92
C THR A 93 26.45 -32.40 -34.79
N ALA A 94 27.57 -33.06 -34.56
CA ALA A 94 28.77 -32.89 -35.36
C ALA A 94 28.59 -33.59 -36.72
N ARG A 95 28.97 -32.93 -37.82
CA ARG A 95 28.73 -33.43 -39.18
C ARG A 95 29.76 -34.47 -39.61
N THR A 96 31.04 -34.26 -39.28
CA THR A 96 32.12 -35.17 -39.70
C THR A 96 32.38 -36.30 -38.71
N GLN A 97 31.92 -36.17 -37.46
CA GLN A 97 32.11 -37.15 -36.40
C GLN A 97 30.78 -37.84 -36.01
N PRO A 98 30.43 -38.99 -36.61
CA PRO A 98 29.20 -39.70 -36.30
C PRO A 98 29.16 -40.12 -34.82
N GLY A 99 28.05 -39.81 -34.15
CA GLY A 99 27.85 -40.11 -32.72
C GLY A 99 28.26 -38.98 -31.76
N VAL A 100 28.93 -37.93 -32.24
CA VAL A 100 29.22 -36.75 -31.43
C VAL A 100 28.03 -35.79 -31.46
N ARG A 101 27.29 -35.72 -30.36
CA ARG A 101 26.17 -34.79 -30.17
C ARG A 101 26.02 -34.36 -28.71
N THR A 102 25.36 -33.24 -28.50
CA THR A 102 24.95 -32.77 -27.16
C THR A 102 23.51 -32.27 -27.18
N GLU A 103 22.85 -32.37 -26.05
CA GLU A 103 21.44 -32.03 -25.88
C GLU A 103 21.28 -30.98 -24.78
N LEU A 104 20.49 -29.96 -25.06
CA LEU A 104 20.09 -28.95 -24.09
C LEU A 104 18.58 -28.95 -23.94
N ARG A 105 18.09 -29.22 -22.72
CA ARG A 105 16.66 -29.13 -22.41
C ARG A 105 16.24 -27.67 -22.30
N ILE A 106 15.13 -27.34 -22.94
CA ILE A 106 14.49 -26.03 -22.86
C ILE A 106 13.02 -26.18 -22.48
N GLU A 107 12.51 -25.23 -21.72
CA GLU A 107 11.10 -25.11 -21.39
C GLU A 107 10.56 -23.77 -21.87
N VAL A 108 9.41 -23.79 -22.53
CA VAL A 108 8.72 -22.61 -23.04
C VAL A 108 7.37 -22.55 -22.36
N ASP A 109 7.24 -21.62 -21.43
CA ASP A 109 6.00 -21.35 -20.73
C ASP A 109 5.17 -20.38 -21.57
N VAL A 110 4.16 -20.92 -22.26
CA VAL A 110 3.29 -20.12 -23.12
C VAL A 110 2.11 -19.62 -22.29
N LEU A 111 1.99 -18.31 -22.19
CA LEU A 111 0.93 -17.67 -21.42
C LEU A 111 -0.21 -17.17 -22.30
N ALA A 112 -1.41 -17.15 -21.73
CA ALA A 112 -2.58 -16.61 -22.38
C ALA A 112 -2.47 -15.09 -22.54
N PRO A 113 -2.88 -14.51 -23.67
CA PRO A 113 -3.09 -13.07 -23.75
C PRO A 113 -4.21 -12.69 -22.78
N LEU A 114 -3.95 -11.65 -21.98
CA LEU A 114 -4.93 -11.15 -21.05
C LEU A 114 -6.03 -10.41 -21.83
N LYS A 115 -7.27 -10.88 -21.69
CA LYS A 115 -8.47 -10.28 -22.25
C LYS A 115 -9.38 -9.95 -21.08
N VAL A 116 -9.60 -8.68 -20.83
CA VAL A 116 -10.45 -8.20 -19.73
C VAL A 116 -11.55 -7.37 -20.35
N ASP A 117 -12.77 -7.54 -19.86
CA ASP A 117 -13.83 -6.57 -20.10
C ASP A 117 -14.06 -5.79 -18.82
N ALA A 118 -14.34 -4.50 -18.96
CA ALA A 118 -14.74 -3.65 -17.86
C ALA A 118 -16.04 -2.93 -18.19
N ARG A 119 -16.97 -2.86 -17.23
CA ARG A 119 -18.27 -2.16 -17.38
C ARG A 119 -18.62 -1.44 -16.10
N LEU A 120 -19.07 -0.19 -16.20
CA LEU A 120 -19.48 0.62 -15.06
C LEU A 120 -21.01 0.66 -14.93
N GLN A 121 -21.53 0.46 -13.71
CA GLN A 121 -22.96 0.47 -13.40
C GLN A 121 -23.27 1.28 -12.12
N PRO A 122 -24.22 2.23 -12.16
CA PRO A 122 -24.83 2.80 -13.37
C PRO A 122 -23.79 3.59 -14.21
N ARG A 123 -24.08 3.93 -15.47
CA ARG A 123 -23.19 4.83 -16.23
C ARG A 123 -23.25 6.28 -15.75
N ARG A 124 -24.40 6.68 -15.23
CA ARG A 124 -24.68 8.04 -14.73
C ARG A 124 -25.21 7.96 -13.31
N SER A 125 -24.66 8.74 -12.40
CA SER A 125 -25.14 8.79 -11.00
C SER A 125 -25.10 10.21 -10.45
N LYS A 126 -25.98 10.48 -9.49
CA LYS A 126 -26.17 11.81 -8.89
C LYS A 126 -25.98 11.73 -7.39
N GLY A 127 -25.39 12.76 -6.78
CA GLY A 127 -25.29 12.87 -5.33
C GLY A 127 -24.14 13.75 -4.84
N PHE A 128 -24.02 13.89 -3.52
CA PHE A 128 -22.83 14.51 -2.91
C PHE A 128 -21.59 13.62 -3.09
N LYS A 129 -21.81 12.30 -3.03
CA LYS A 129 -20.91 11.24 -3.45
C LYS A 129 -21.74 10.27 -4.28
N ALA A 130 -21.24 9.86 -5.42
CA ALA A 130 -21.89 8.86 -6.26
C ALA A 130 -21.21 7.52 -6.07
N ASN A 131 -22.00 6.48 -5.83
CA ASN A 131 -21.52 5.10 -5.77
C ASN A 131 -21.79 4.42 -7.11
N TYR A 132 -20.76 3.74 -7.61
CA TYR A 132 -20.75 2.95 -8.82
C TYR A 132 -20.24 1.55 -8.50
N THR A 133 -20.57 0.61 -9.38
CA THR A 133 -20.04 -0.75 -9.39
C THR A 133 -19.32 -0.96 -10.72
N LEU A 134 -18.00 -1.16 -10.64
CA LEU A 134 -17.19 -1.56 -11.79
C LEU A 134 -17.19 -3.09 -11.86
N LEU A 135 -17.78 -3.63 -12.91
CA LEU A 135 -17.79 -5.05 -13.22
C LEU A 135 -16.59 -5.35 -14.11
N LEU A 136 -15.64 -6.11 -13.59
CA LEU A 136 -14.52 -6.65 -14.34
C LEU A 136 -14.81 -8.11 -14.68
N ARG A 137 -14.58 -8.50 -15.92
CA ARG A 137 -14.66 -9.89 -16.37
C ARG A 137 -13.35 -10.30 -17.03
N ASN A 138 -12.68 -11.29 -16.45
CA ASN A 138 -11.49 -11.86 -17.05
C ASN A 138 -11.91 -12.93 -18.07
N ARG A 139 -11.71 -12.65 -19.37
CA ARG A 139 -11.94 -13.59 -20.48
C ARG A 139 -10.66 -14.37 -20.86
N SER A 140 -9.55 -14.11 -20.19
CA SER A 140 -8.33 -14.88 -20.42
C SER A 140 -8.35 -16.22 -19.68
N MET A 141 -7.35 -17.04 -19.98
CA MET A 141 -7.13 -18.33 -19.31
C MET A 141 -6.21 -18.22 -18.09
N SER A 142 -5.70 -17.02 -17.78
CA SER A 142 -4.75 -16.79 -16.69
C SER A 142 -5.33 -15.81 -15.65
N PRO A 143 -5.01 -15.95 -14.36
CA PRO A 143 -5.38 -14.94 -13.37
C PRO A 143 -4.70 -13.60 -13.72
N GLY A 144 -5.41 -12.49 -13.49
CA GLY A 144 -4.90 -11.16 -13.77
C GLY A 144 -5.08 -10.25 -12.57
N LEU A 145 -3.98 -9.62 -12.13
CA LEU A 145 -4.01 -8.57 -11.12
C LEU A 145 -4.28 -7.22 -11.81
N MET A 146 -5.38 -6.58 -11.45
CA MET A 146 -5.81 -5.32 -12.05
C MET A 146 -5.61 -4.18 -11.06
N LYS A 147 -4.97 -3.10 -11.52
CA LYS A 147 -4.88 -1.84 -10.80
C LYS A 147 -5.88 -0.85 -11.39
N LEU A 148 -6.62 -0.18 -10.51
CA LEU A 148 -7.67 0.76 -10.90
C LEU A 148 -7.21 2.18 -10.65
N GLN A 149 -7.31 3.02 -11.67
CA GLN A 149 -6.93 4.42 -11.59
C GLN A 149 -8.00 5.29 -12.27
N LEU A 150 -8.16 6.51 -11.79
CA LEU A 150 -8.94 7.52 -12.50
C LEU A 150 -8.01 8.24 -13.47
N THR A 151 -8.43 8.42 -14.72
CA THR A 151 -7.61 9.14 -15.70
C THR A 151 -7.52 10.63 -15.35
N ASP A 152 -6.32 11.21 -15.43
CA ASP A 152 -6.03 12.61 -15.03
C ASP A 152 -6.69 13.67 -15.93
N SER A 153 -7.26 13.26 -17.08
CA SER A 153 -7.98 14.15 -18.00
C SER A 153 -9.14 14.90 -17.32
N TYR A 154 -9.67 14.38 -16.21
CA TYR A 154 -10.83 14.96 -15.52
C TYR A 154 -10.42 15.67 -14.23
N GLN A 155 -10.15 16.97 -14.34
CA GLN A 155 -9.54 17.76 -13.28
C GLN A 155 -10.40 17.84 -12.00
N TYR A 156 -11.73 17.74 -12.09
CA TYR A 156 -12.64 18.05 -10.99
C TYR A 156 -13.19 16.85 -10.21
N CYS A 157 -12.93 15.61 -10.64
CA CYS A 157 -13.41 14.41 -9.95
C CYS A 157 -12.30 13.70 -9.18
N ALA A 158 -12.66 13.11 -8.03
CA ALA A 158 -11.84 12.18 -7.29
C ALA A 158 -12.60 10.87 -7.13
N ALA A 159 -11.92 9.76 -7.43
CA ALA A 159 -12.47 8.41 -7.27
C ALA A 159 -11.76 7.65 -6.16
N ARG A 160 -12.53 6.84 -5.43
CA ARG A 160 -12.02 5.87 -4.45
C ARG A 160 -12.51 4.48 -4.82
N PHE A 161 -11.57 3.57 -5.00
CA PHE A 161 -11.82 2.16 -5.34
C PHE A 161 -11.73 1.30 -4.07
N THR A 162 -12.61 0.32 -3.92
CA THR A 162 -12.58 -0.63 -2.80
C THR A 162 -12.85 -2.05 -3.32
N PRO A 163 -11.81 -2.89 -3.48
CA PRO A 163 -10.38 -2.60 -3.28
C PRO A 163 -9.75 -1.76 -4.42
N PRO A 164 -8.55 -1.16 -4.24
CA PRO A 164 -7.85 -0.40 -5.29
C PRO A 164 -7.13 -1.28 -6.33
N GLN A 165 -6.87 -2.52 -5.96
CA GLN A 165 -6.34 -3.56 -6.85
C GLN A 165 -7.11 -4.85 -6.58
N ILE A 166 -7.29 -5.67 -7.60
CA ILE A 166 -8.03 -6.91 -7.47
C ILE A 166 -7.47 -7.99 -8.40
N GLU A 167 -7.40 -9.23 -7.92
CA GLU A 167 -7.06 -10.38 -8.74
C GLU A 167 -8.33 -11.04 -9.26
N VAL A 168 -8.48 -11.10 -10.58
CA VAL A 168 -9.64 -11.71 -11.24
C VAL A 168 -9.22 -13.05 -11.84
N MET A 169 -9.81 -14.12 -11.34
CA MET A 169 -9.52 -15.49 -11.79
C MET A 169 -10.01 -15.72 -13.23
N PRO A 170 -9.42 -16.67 -13.98
CA PRO A 170 -9.83 -17.00 -15.34
C PRO A 170 -11.34 -17.27 -15.46
N GLY A 171 -11.98 -16.66 -16.46
CA GLY A 171 -13.41 -16.85 -16.74
C GLY A 171 -14.37 -16.22 -15.71
N THR A 172 -13.86 -15.66 -14.61
CA THR A 172 -14.70 -15.09 -13.54
C THR A 172 -15.00 -13.62 -13.76
N SER A 173 -16.03 -13.13 -13.06
CA SER A 173 -16.36 -11.71 -13.00
C SER A 173 -16.33 -11.25 -11.53
N GLN A 174 -15.83 -10.04 -11.30
CA GLN A 174 -15.78 -9.43 -9.98
C GLN A 174 -16.34 -8.01 -10.03
N ALA A 175 -17.01 -7.63 -8.95
CA ALA A 175 -17.63 -6.33 -8.80
C ALA A 175 -16.84 -5.49 -7.79
N ILE A 176 -16.48 -4.27 -8.17
CA ILE A 176 -15.67 -3.36 -7.37
C ILE A 176 -16.48 -2.10 -7.10
N LYS A 177 -16.54 -1.70 -5.82
CA LYS A 177 -17.22 -0.46 -5.45
C LYS A 177 -16.32 0.72 -5.79
N VAL A 178 -16.87 1.66 -6.56
CA VAL A 178 -16.21 2.91 -6.94
C VAL A 178 -17.03 4.07 -6.41
N GLN A 179 -16.42 4.91 -5.59
CA GLN A 179 -17.05 6.13 -5.09
C GLN A 179 -16.42 7.35 -5.76
N VAL A 180 -17.22 8.13 -6.47
CA VAL A 180 -16.78 9.36 -7.14
C VAL A 180 -17.37 10.56 -6.42
N GLN A 181 -16.57 11.60 -6.25
CA GLN A 181 -16.96 12.88 -5.67
C GLN A 181 -16.21 14.03 -6.34
N LEU A 182 -16.68 15.26 -6.16
CA LEU A 182 -15.94 16.44 -6.59
C LEU A 182 -14.68 16.62 -5.75
N LYS A 183 -13.60 17.11 -6.34
CA LYS A 183 -12.44 17.58 -5.61
C LYS A 183 -12.80 18.84 -4.79
N PRO A 184 -12.12 19.07 -3.65
CA PRO A 184 -12.21 20.35 -2.98
C PRO A 184 -11.81 21.50 -3.93
N LYS A 185 -12.45 22.66 -3.79
CA LYS A 185 -12.18 23.88 -4.58
C LYS A 185 -12.56 23.80 -6.08
N THR A 186 -13.37 22.82 -6.49
CA THR A 186 -14.02 22.89 -7.82
C THR A 186 -14.86 24.18 -7.91
N PRO A 187 -14.71 25.00 -8.98
CA PRO A 187 -15.53 26.19 -9.18
C PRO A 187 -17.02 25.88 -9.14
N ARG A 188 -17.84 26.82 -8.65
CA ARG A 188 -19.29 26.60 -8.45
C ARG A 188 -20.04 26.29 -9.75
N ASP A 189 -19.60 26.89 -10.86
CA ASP A 189 -20.23 26.71 -12.17
C ASP A 189 -19.95 25.30 -12.70
N GLU A 190 -18.69 24.86 -12.60
CA GLU A 190 -18.28 23.49 -12.92
C GLU A 190 -18.96 22.44 -12.03
N ALA A 191 -19.09 22.74 -10.74
CA ALA A 191 -19.72 21.84 -9.77
C ALA A 191 -21.21 21.57 -10.07
N GLN A 192 -21.88 22.38 -10.89
CA GLN A 192 -23.27 22.17 -11.28
C GLN A 192 -23.42 21.41 -12.60
N GLN A 193 -22.36 21.36 -13.42
CA GLN A 193 -22.37 20.66 -14.68
C GLN A 193 -22.11 19.16 -14.48
N PRO A 194 -22.65 18.29 -15.36
CA PRO A 194 -22.28 16.90 -15.36
C PRO A 194 -20.80 16.71 -15.68
N GLN A 195 -20.11 16.00 -14.81
CA GLN A 195 -18.68 15.73 -14.93
C GLN A 195 -18.49 14.34 -15.54
N GLN A 196 -17.97 14.30 -16.76
CA GLN A 196 -17.48 13.04 -17.34
C GLN A 196 -16.23 12.59 -16.58
N PHE A 197 -16.00 11.28 -16.54
CA PHE A 197 -14.78 10.73 -15.99
C PHE A 197 -14.47 9.38 -16.62
N GLU A 198 -13.19 9.02 -16.67
CA GLU A 198 -12.73 7.72 -17.15
C GLU A 198 -11.99 6.98 -16.05
N ILE A 199 -12.29 5.69 -15.94
CA ILE A 199 -11.56 4.76 -15.09
C ILE A 199 -10.68 3.92 -16.00
N MET A 200 -9.36 3.99 -15.77
CA MET A 200 -8.39 3.13 -16.42
C MET A 200 -8.18 1.87 -15.57
N VAL A 201 -8.37 0.71 -16.19
CA VAL A 201 -8.08 -0.60 -15.64
C VAL A 201 -6.75 -1.05 -16.23
N GLU A 202 -5.68 -0.90 -15.45
CA GLU A 202 -4.35 -1.31 -15.84
C GLU A 202 -4.11 -2.76 -15.39
N PRO A 203 -3.86 -3.69 -16.31
CA PRO A 203 -3.37 -5.01 -15.94
C PRO A 203 -1.93 -4.88 -15.41
N ASN A 204 -1.74 -5.12 -14.11
CA ASN A 204 -0.44 -5.10 -13.47
C ASN A 204 -0.02 -6.52 -13.15
N TRP A 205 0.59 -7.20 -14.11
CA TRP A 205 1.07 -8.56 -13.92
C TRP A 205 2.49 -8.73 -14.45
N THR A 206 3.23 -9.58 -13.77
CA THR A 206 4.58 -9.97 -14.16
C THR A 206 4.57 -11.41 -14.62
N VAL A 207 5.26 -11.64 -15.72
CA VAL A 207 5.45 -12.93 -16.36
C VAL A 207 6.92 -13.25 -16.28
N ALA A 208 7.28 -14.25 -15.46
CA ALA A 208 8.67 -14.60 -15.18
C ALA A 208 9.54 -13.38 -14.77
N GLY A 209 8.95 -12.44 -14.01
CA GLY A 209 9.63 -11.23 -13.56
C GLY A 209 9.66 -10.08 -14.57
N ALA A 210 9.20 -10.28 -15.81
CA ALA A 210 9.04 -9.22 -16.80
C ALA A 210 7.60 -8.65 -16.75
N PRO A 211 7.41 -7.33 -16.70
CA PRO A 211 6.08 -6.73 -16.80
C PRO A 211 5.52 -6.96 -18.20
N VAL A 212 4.32 -7.53 -18.29
CA VAL A 212 3.63 -7.62 -19.58
C VAL A 212 2.88 -6.33 -19.83
N ILE A 213 3.37 -5.56 -20.80
CA ILE A 213 2.71 -4.35 -21.26
C ILE A 213 1.46 -4.78 -22.02
N THR A 214 0.31 -4.61 -21.39
CA THR A 214 -1.00 -4.78 -22.03
C THR A 214 -1.70 -3.44 -21.98
N GLU A 215 -2.36 -3.07 -23.08
CA GLU A 215 -3.11 -1.82 -23.14
C GLU A 215 -4.17 -1.80 -22.04
N GLY A 216 -4.20 -0.71 -21.27
CA GLY A 216 -5.22 -0.51 -20.25
C GLY A 216 -6.60 -0.35 -20.87
N ILE A 217 -7.63 -0.78 -20.16
CA ILE A 217 -9.02 -0.61 -20.62
C ILE A 217 -9.60 0.62 -19.94
N THR A 218 -10.12 1.55 -20.72
CA THR A 218 -10.82 2.72 -20.20
C THR A 218 -12.32 2.48 -20.17
N VAL A 219 -12.97 2.93 -19.09
CA VAL A 219 -14.43 2.90 -18.94
C VAL A 219 -14.92 4.27 -18.53
N GLU A 220 -15.82 4.82 -19.32
CA GLU A 220 -16.43 6.13 -19.10
C GLU A 220 -17.61 6.07 -18.11
N GLY A 221 -17.77 7.14 -17.35
CA GLY A 221 -18.90 7.40 -16.48
C GLY A 221 -19.24 8.90 -16.40
N GLU A 222 -20.43 9.21 -15.91
CA GLU A 222 -20.91 10.58 -15.76
C GLU A 222 -21.41 10.82 -14.32
N TYR A 223 -20.82 11.80 -13.64
CA TYR A 223 -21.15 12.18 -12.28
C TYR A 223 -21.84 13.54 -12.23
N ILE A 224 -23.00 13.60 -11.57
CA ILE A 224 -23.71 14.86 -11.31
C ILE A 224 -23.64 15.16 -9.82
N HIS A 225 -22.96 16.23 -9.48
CA HIS A 225 -22.91 16.66 -8.09
C HIS A 225 -24.26 17.22 -7.64
N GLN A 226 -24.71 16.77 -6.47
CA GLN A 226 -25.84 17.36 -5.76
C GLN A 226 -25.39 17.74 -4.36
N SER A 227 -25.32 19.05 -4.11
CA SER A 227 -24.98 19.57 -2.78
C SER A 227 -26.00 19.07 -1.74
N ARG A 228 -25.52 18.71 -0.55
CA ARG A 228 -26.39 18.30 0.58
C ARG A 228 -27.37 19.43 0.97
N TRP A 229 -26.98 20.68 0.72
CA TRP A 229 -27.78 21.87 1.00
C TRP A 229 -28.91 22.10 -0.01
N SER A 230 -28.87 21.44 -1.18
CA SER A 230 -29.96 21.54 -2.16
C SER A 230 -31.27 21.00 -1.63
N PHE A 231 -31.23 20.06 -0.67
CA PHE A 231 -32.42 19.57 0.02
C PHE A 231 -33.06 20.68 0.89
N ILE A 232 -32.25 21.41 1.66
CA ILE A 232 -32.74 22.53 2.49
C ILE A 232 -33.30 23.65 1.60
N ALA A 233 -32.62 23.95 0.47
CA ALA A 233 -33.10 24.96 -0.48
C ALA A 233 -34.42 24.59 -1.18
N ARG A 234 -34.74 23.29 -1.31
CA ARG A 234 -36.01 22.83 -1.91
C ARG A 234 -37.18 22.80 -0.94
N HIS A 235 -36.93 22.88 0.37
CA HIS A 235 -37.97 22.83 1.39
C HIS A 235 -38.01 24.16 2.17
N PRO A 236 -38.71 25.20 1.67
CA PRO A 236 -38.76 26.51 2.32
C PRO A 236 -39.33 26.42 3.75
N LEU A 237 -40.20 25.45 4.03
CA LEU A 237 -40.73 25.20 5.38
C LEU A 237 -39.65 24.77 6.38
N LEU A 238 -38.65 23.99 5.95
CA LEU A 238 -37.53 23.58 6.80
C LEU A 238 -36.59 24.75 7.07
N SER A 239 -36.37 25.63 6.09
CA SER A 239 -35.59 26.85 6.31
C SER A 239 -36.31 27.80 7.26
N LEU A 240 -37.62 27.97 7.11
CA LEU A 240 -38.46 28.76 8.00
C LEU A 240 -38.44 28.18 9.43
N PHE A 241 -38.60 26.86 9.58
CA PHE A 241 -38.55 26.20 10.87
C PHE A 241 -37.18 26.35 11.55
N SER A 242 -36.09 26.15 10.81
CA SER A 242 -34.73 26.36 11.34
C SER A 242 -34.49 27.81 11.74
N PHE A 243 -35.03 28.77 10.98
CA PHE A 243 -34.93 30.19 11.30
C PHE A 243 -35.74 30.54 12.56
N LEU A 244 -36.99 30.07 12.66
CA LEU A 244 -37.82 30.22 13.85
C LEU A 244 -37.17 29.62 15.09
N PHE A 245 -36.62 28.42 14.97
CA PHE A 245 -35.94 27.74 16.08
C PHE A 245 -34.71 28.54 16.57
N LEU A 246 -33.90 29.07 15.64
CA LEU A 246 -32.75 29.90 15.97
C LEU A 246 -33.18 31.24 16.59
N LEU A 247 -34.29 31.82 16.12
CA LEU A 247 -34.88 33.03 16.70
C LEU A 247 -35.36 32.77 18.14
N VAL A 248 -36.00 31.63 18.41
CA VAL A 248 -36.40 31.23 19.77
C VAL A 248 -35.18 31.08 20.69
N ILE A 249 -34.08 30.47 20.21
CA ILE A 249 -32.83 30.35 20.99
C ILE A 249 -32.24 31.72 21.31
N ILE A 250 -32.17 32.63 20.32
CA ILE A 250 -31.66 33.99 20.53
C ILE A 250 -32.56 34.73 21.53
N LEU A 251 -33.88 34.66 21.34
CA LEU A 251 -34.85 35.34 22.20
C LEU A 251 -34.79 34.81 23.64
N TRP A 252 -34.66 33.49 23.81
CA TRP A 252 -34.41 32.85 25.10
C TRP A 252 -33.11 33.37 25.72
N SER A 253 -32.02 33.40 24.95
CA SER A 253 -30.71 33.84 25.44
C SER A 253 -30.68 35.32 25.81
N PHE A 254 -31.48 36.18 25.18
CA PHE A 254 -31.51 37.61 25.50
C PHE A 254 -32.54 37.99 26.56
N LEU A 255 -33.68 37.29 26.65
CA LEU A 255 -34.72 37.62 27.63
C LEU A 255 -34.57 36.85 28.94
N ILE A 256 -34.17 35.58 28.88
CA ILE A 256 -34.24 34.67 30.04
C ILE A 256 -32.89 34.58 30.76
N LEU A 257 -31.75 34.62 30.05
CA LEU A 257 -30.45 34.61 30.73
C LEU A 257 -30.23 35.79 31.71
N PRO A 258 -30.52 37.07 31.35
CA PRO A 258 -30.27 38.16 32.29
C PRO A 258 -31.17 38.08 33.54
N THR A 259 -32.42 37.62 33.39
CA THR A 259 -33.32 37.43 34.53
C THR A 259 -32.88 36.29 35.45
N ILE A 260 -32.30 35.22 34.90
CA ILE A 260 -31.69 34.14 35.70
C ILE A 260 -30.41 34.62 36.40
N GLN A 261 -29.59 35.45 35.76
CA GLN A 261 -28.36 35.99 36.37
C GLN A 261 -28.67 36.86 37.59
N GLU A 262 -29.69 37.72 37.54
CA GLU A 262 -30.09 38.53 38.70
C GLU A 262 -30.63 37.66 39.86
N LEU A 263 -31.37 36.59 39.55
CA LEU A 263 -31.84 35.62 40.56
C LEU A 263 -30.70 34.84 41.23
N PHE A 264 -29.61 34.55 40.51
CA PHE A 264 -28.44 33.90 41.09
C PHE A 264 -27.60 34.85 41.95
N ILE A 265 -27.48 36.13 41.56
CA ILE A 265 -26.76 37.14 42.34
C ILE A 265 -27.48 37.41 43.68
N LEU A 266 -28.82 37.47 43.68
CA LEU A 266 -29.63 37.67 44.90
C LEU A 266 -29.54 36.52 45.92
N ASN A 267 -29.20 35.30 45.49
CA ASN A 267 -29.01 34.16 46.40
C ASN A 267 -27.56 33.97 46.85
N ALA A 268 -26.57 34.52 46.13
CA ALA A 268 -25.17 34.43 46.52
C ALA A 268 -24.85 35.27 47.78
N ASP A 269 -25.55 36.39 48.00
CA ASP A 269 -25.39 37.23 49.20
C ASP A 269 -25.92 36.58 50.50
N ARG A 270 -26.64 35.45 50.42
CA ARG A 270 -27.09 34.69 51.59
C ARG A 270 -26.18 33.53 51.97
N ILE A 271 -25.13 33.26 51.21
CA ILE A 271 -24.19 32.18 51.53
C ILE A 271 -22.90 32.81 52.05
N ASN A 272 -22.90 33.11 53.35
CA ASN A 272 -21.75 33.57 54.10
C ASN A 272 -20.72 32.43 54.19
N LEU A 273 -19.85 32.30 53.19
CA LEU A 273 -18.81 31.27 53.06
C LEU A 273 -17.54 31.60 53.88
N ASN A 274 -17.71 32.17 55.07
CA ASN A 274 -16.58 32.61 55.90
C ASN A 274 -16.17 31.64 57.01
N ASP A 275 -16.77 30.46 57.12
CA ASP A 275 -16.37 29.46 58.13
C ASP A 275 -16.33 28.04 57.56
N GLN A 276 -15.28 27.71 56.80
CA GLN A 276 -14.77 26.34 56.72
C GLN A 276 -13.24 26.35 56.50
N PRO A 277 -12.47 25.63 57.32
CA PRO A 277 -11.03 25.46 57.11
C PRO A 277 -10.79 24.65 55.82
N ARG A 278 -9.85 25.15 55.00
CA ARG A 278 -9.35 24.49 53.78
C ARG A 278 -8.84 23.08 54.12
N SER A 279 -9.68 22.07 53.91
CA SER A 279 -9.22 20.69 53.84
C SER A 279 -8.67 20.46 52.43
N PRO A 280 -7.52 19.78 52.26
CA PRO A 280 -7.02 19.44 50.93
C PRO A 280 -8.05 18.51 50.26
N LEU A 281 -8.57 18.95 49.12
CA LEU A 281 -9.42 18.16 48.23
C LEU A 281 -8.65 16.92 47.78
N ARG A 282 -8.84 15.82 48.51
CA ARG A 282 -8.43 14.49 48.09
C ARG A 282 -9.47 14.03 47.08
N ILE A 283 -9.20 14.27 45.80
CA ILE A 283 -10.02 13.77 44.70
C ILE A 283 -9.93 12.24 44.76
N GLU A 284 -10.99 11.58 45.20
CA GLU A 284 -11.11 10.12 45.09
C GLU A 284 -11.15 9.74 43.60
N GLN A 285 -10.03 9.22 43.13
CA GLN A 285 -9.75 8.77 41.76
C GLN A 285 -10.74 7.70 41.24
N LYS A 286 -11.58 7.13 42.13
CA LYS A 286 -12.46 6.01 41.83
C LYS A 286 -13.65 6.39 40.93
N SER A 287 -14.18 7.62 41.04
CA SER A 287 -15.37 8.05 40.27
C SER A 287 -15.07 8.43 38.81
N PHE A 288 -13.81 8.77 38.49
CA PHE A 288 -13.41 9.14 37.13
C PHE A 288 -13.23 7.92 36.21
N SER A 289 -12.72 6.81 36.77
CA SER A 289 -12.61 5.50 36.11
C SER A 289 -13.99 5.00 35.63
N ASP A 290 -15.01 5.10 36.48
CA ASP A 290 -16.33 4.54 36.21
C ASP A 290 -17.11 5.34 35.16
N ARG A 291 -16.79 6.63 34.97
CA ARG A 291 -17.38 7.46 33.90
C ARG A 291 -16.74 7.20 32.53
N LEU A 292 -15.48 6.79 32.49
CA LEU A 292 -14.76 6.48 31.25
C LEU A 292 -15.18 5.15 30.61
N GLN A 293 -15.72 4.21 31.39
CA GLN A 293 -16.15 2.90 30.89
C GLN A 293 -17.52 2.91 30.20
N ASN A 294 -18.38 3.89 30.50
CA ASN A 294 -19.79 3.86 30.06
C ASN A 294 -20.15 4.87 28.96
N ASP A 295 -19.31 5.84 28.63
CA ASP A 295 -19.55 6.77 27.53
C ASP A 295 -18.95 6.26 26.21
N ILE A 296 -19.81 5.65 25.39
CA ILE A 296 -19.52 5.35 23.99
C ILE A 296 -19.58 6.66 23.20
N ASN A 297 -18.47 7.39 23.15
CA ASN A 297 -18.32 8.49 22.19
C ASN A 297 -16.90 8.51 21.58
N PRO A 298 -16.75 8.19 20.28
CA PRO A 298 -15.43 8.03 19.67
C PRO A 298 -14.96 9.37 19.10
N LEU A 299 -14.59 10.32 19.97
CA LEU A 299 -13.71 11.40 19.54
C LEU A 299 -12.29 10.85 19.54
N ALA A 300 -11.84 10.43 18.36
CA ALA A 300 -10.44 10.14 18.11
C ALA A 300 -9.61 11.40 18.42
N ALA A 301 -9.05 11.46 19.63
CA ALA A 301 -8.10 12.49 20.02
C ALA A 301 -6.86 12.32 19.13
N PHE A 302 -6.64 13.29 18.24
CA PHE A 302 -5.40 13.38 17.49
C PHE A 302 -4.34 13.94 18.43
N MET A 303 -3.48 13.06 18.94
CA MET A 303 -2.31 13.45 19.74
C MET A 303 -1.16 13.73 18.77
N ARG A 304 -0.56 14.92 18.85
CA ARG A 304 0.68 15.21 18.13
C ARG A 304 1.84 15.07 19.11
N ILE A 305 2.75 14.16 18.79
CA ILE A 305 4.00 13.96 19.54
C ILE A 305 5.10 14.68 18.78
N SER A 306 5.79 15.62 19.43
CA SER A 306 7.01 16.21 18.91
C SER A 306 8.17 15.75 19.78
N VAL A 307 9.22 15.25 19.14
CA VAL A 307 10.46 14.82 19.82
C VAL A 307 11.57 15.73 19.32
N THR A 308 12.21 16.44 20.23
CA THR A 308 13.31 17.35 19.93
C THR A 308 14.57 16.86 20.63
N PHE A 309 15.63 16.66 19.87
CA PHE A 309 16.93 16.22 20.37
C PHE A 309 17.84 17.43 20.57
N SER A 310 18.51 17.52 21.72
CA SER A 310 19.57 18.50 21.97
C SER A 310 20.93 17.81 21.91
N GLU A 311 21.72 18.12 20.88
CA GLU A 311 23.04 17.52 20.65
C GLU A 311 24.06 17.88 21.74
N THR A 312 23.95 19.07 22.33
CA THR A 312 24.91 19.55 23.34
C THR A 312 24.79 18.83 24.68
N ASP A 313 23.58 18.40 25.06
CA ASP A 313 23.32 17.87 26.41
C ASP A 313 22.91 16.39 26.42
N GLN A 314 22.85 15.72 25.26
CA GLN A 314 22.30 14.36 25.09
C GLN A 314 20.91 14.19 25.73
N LYS A 315 20.12 15.27 25.74
CA LYS A 315 18.77 15.29 26.29
C LYS A 315 17.73 15.27 25.19
N VAL A 316 16.64 14.56 25.46
CA VAL A 316 15.49 14.48 24.58
C VAL A 316 14.31 15.15 25.27
N LYS A 317 13.67 16.07 24.56
CA LYS A 317 12.43 16.71 24.98
C LYS A 317 11.28 16.13 24.16
N ILE A 318 10.31 15.54 24.84
CA ILE A 318 9.09 15.02 24.23
C ILE A 318 7.96 15.96 24.61
N THR A 319 7.33 16.59 23.62
CA THR A 319 6.18 17.46 23.79
C THR A 319 4.93 16.80 23.22
N LEU A 320 3.90 16.68 24.05
CA LEU A 320 2.62 16.08 23.69
C LEU A 320 1.56 17.19 23.60
N TRP A 321 0.91 17.30 22.43
CA TRP A 321 -0.13 18.29 22.20
C TRP A 321 -1.51 17.62 22.11
N GLY A 322 -2.43 18.06 22.97
CA GLY A 322 -3.87 17.78 22.87
C GLY A 322 -4.65 19.00 22.35
N MET A 323 -5.82 18.78 21.73
CA MET A 323 -6.71 19.90 21.36
C MET A 323 -7.29 20.52 22.63
N GLY A 324 -6.70 21.65 23.03
CA GLY A 324 -7.11 22.43 24.19
C GLY A 324 -5.93 22.92 25.01
N VAL A 325 -4.97 23.62 24.38
CA VAL A 325 -3.87 24.45 24.96
C VAL A 325 -2.93 23.79 25.99
N VAL A 326 -3.21 22.58 26.48
CA VAL A 326 -2.33 21.89 27.42
C VAL A 326 -1.30 21.09 26.65
N SER A 327 -0.05 21.56 26.70
CA SER A 327 1.13 20.80 26.29
C SER A 327 1.83 20.27 27.52
N ALA A 328 2.16 18.98 27.53
CA ALA A 328 3.04 18.40 28.54
C ALA A 328 4.43 18.22 27.91
N ASP A 329 5.44 18.72 28.62
CA ASP A 329 6.84 18.60 28.24
C ASP A 329 7.54 17.63 29.18
N MET A 330 8.18 16.61 28.62
CA MET A 330 9.05 15.71 29.37
C MET A 330 10.47 15.84 28.85
N THR A 331 11.42 16.09 29.76
CA THR A 331 12.86 16.09 29.47
C THR A 331 13.52 14.92 30.17
N GLY A 332 14.42 14.26 29.45
CA GLY A 332 15.16 13.12 30.00
C GLY A 332 16.36 12.76 29.14
N LYS A 333 17.13 11.79 29.63
CA LYS A 333 18.27 11.21 28.91
C LYS A 333 17.84 10.00 28.10
N VAL A 334 18.45 9.81 26.94
CA VAL A 334 18.29 8.59 26.15
C VAL A 334 19.58 7.81 26.17
N ASP A 335 19.52 6.61 26.75
CA ASP A 335 20.63 5.66 26.77
C ASP A 335 20.43 4.61 25.66
N VAL A 336 21.53 4.18 25.04
CA VAL A 336 21.51 3.12 24.03
C VAL A 336 22.10 1.86 24.64
N ASP A 337 21.32 0.78 24.70
CA ASP A 337 21.87 -0.53 25.04
C ASP A 337 22.74 -1.02 23.89
N GLN A 338 24.06 -1.02 24.12
CA GLN A 338 25.07 -1.34 23.12
C GLN A 338 24.98 -2.79 22.60
N LYS A 339 24.33 -3.71 23.33
CA LYS A 339 24.19 -5.11 22.89
C LYS A 339 23.01 -5.31 21.95
N THR A 340 21.93 -4.55 22.16
CA THR A 340 20.67 -4.75 21.42
C THR A 340 20.36 -3.62 20.44
N GLY A 341 21.04 -2.48 20.56
CA GLY A 341 20.75 -1.26 19.81
C GLY A 341 19.42 -0.60 20.20
N SER A 342 18.86 -0.96 21.36
CA SER A 342 17.60 -0.43 21.87
C SER A 342 17.82 0.91 22.56
N LEU A 343 16.93 1.87 22.32
CA LEU A 343 16.92 3.17 22.99
C LEU A 343 16.06 3.14 24.26
N PHE A 344 16.60 3.61 25.39
CA PHE A 344 15.91 3.74 26.68
C PHE A 344 15.82 5.21 27.07
N PHE A 345 14.61 5.71 27.33
CA PHE A 345 14.42 7.07 27.82
C PHE A 345 14.22 7.07 29.35
N THR A 346 15.02 7.88 30.05
CA THR A 346 14.92 8.10 31.50
C THR A 346 14.60 9.57 31.76
N ALA A 347 13.41 9.87 32.29
CA ALA A 347 13.00 11.24 32.63
C ALA A 347 13.88 11.84 33.74
N ASP A 348 14.17 13.14 33.65
CA ASP A 348 15.05 13.86 34.59
C ASP A 348 14.43 14.01 36.00
N ASP A 349 13.10 14.05 36.11
CA ASP A 349 12.38 14.17 37.38
C ASP A 349 11.35 13.05 37.52
N LYS A 350 11.55 12.18 38.53
CA LYS A 350 10.67 11.04 38.83
C LYS A 350 9.34 11.45 39.47
N ASN A 351 9.23 12.70 39.94
CA ASN A 351 8.12 13.15 40.78
C ASN A 351 7.28 14.27 40.15
N GLN A 352 7.34 14.56 38.85
CA GLN A 352 6.42 15.52 38.22
C GLN A 352 4.95 15.03 38.31
N PRO A 353 4.11 15.56 39.22
CA PRO A 353 2.77 15.04 39.47
C PRO A 353 1.72 15.63 38.51
N ASP A 354 2.05 16.70 37.79
CA ASP A 354 1.12 17.41 36.90
C ASP A 354 1.18 16.92 35.46
N SER A 355 2.11 16.01 35.13
CA SER A 355 2.33 15.61 33.73
C SER A 355 1.33 14.57 33.25
N PHE A 356 0.86 13.61 34.07
CA PHE A 356 -0.10 12.59 33.61
C PHE A 356 -0.88 11.85 34.74
N PRO A 357 -1.84 12.48 35.45
CA PRO A 357 -2.73 11.72 36.34
C PRO A 357 -3.76 10.84 35.57
N TRP A 358 -3.92 11.04 34.26
CA TRP A 358 -4.92 10.35 33.42
C TRP A 358 -4.34 9.35 32.41
N PHE A 359 -3.03 9.09 32.43
CA PHE A 359 -2.37 8.13 31.52
C PHE A 359 -1.95 6.81 32.18
N LEU A 360 -2.48 6.50 33.35
CA LEU A 360 -2.48 5.14 33.87
C LEU A 360 -3.73 4.45 33.35
N ILE A 361 -3.68 3.97 32.10
CA ILE A 361 -4.65 2.97 31.63
C ILE A 361 -4.28 1.67 32.36
N PRO A 362 -5.10 1.14 33.29
CA PRO A 362 -4.83 -0.15 33.87
C PRO A 362 -4.80 -1.18 32.74
N MET A 363 -3.67 -1.88 32.60
CA MET A 363 -3.53 -2.96 31.63
C MET A 363 -4.38 -4.14 32.06
N ASP A 364 -5.66 -4.13 31.72
CA ASP A 364 -6.44 -5.36 31.73
C ASP A 364 -6.08 -6.17 30.48
N LYS A 365 -5.73 -7.44 30.71
CA LYS A 365 -5.26 -8.41 29.71
C LYS A 365 -6.35 -8.78 28.68
N LYS A 366 -7.59 -8.30 28.80
CA LYS A 366 -8.69 -8.71 27.93
C LYS A 366 -9.38 -7.52 27.22
N SER A 367 -9.06 -7.38 25.94
CA SER A 367 -10.04 -7.31 24.83
C SER A 367 -10.26 -6.00 24.05
N THR A 368 -9.87 -4.80 24.49
CA THR A 368 -10.15 -3.59 23.66
C THR A 368 -8.94 -2.66 23.51
N THR A 369 -8.12 -2.57 24.55
CA THR A 369 -6.89 -1.78 24.60
C THR A 369 -5.84 -2.26 23.59
N ASN A 370 -5.74 -3.58 23.37
CA ASN A 370 -4.83 -4.16 22.38
C ASN A 370 -5.14 -3.73 20.94
N LYS A 371 -6.41 -3.49 20.58
CA LYS A 371 -6.77 -3.05 19.21
C LYS A 371 -6.40 -1.59 18.96
N VAL A 372 -6.60 -0.73 19.96
CA VAL A 372 -6.24 0.70 19.87
C VAL A 372 -4.73 0.86 19.88
N MET A 373 -4.04 0.14 20.77
CA MET A 373 -2.57 0.16 20.82
C MET A 373 -1.95 -0.44 19.57
N ASN A 374 -2.47 -1.55 19.02
CA ASN A 374 -1.99 -2.06 17.74
C ASN A 374 -2.19 -1.07 16.60
N LYS A 375 -3.29 -0.31 16.59
CA LYS A 375 -3.58 0.68 15.55
C LYS A 375 -2.71 1.94 15.68
N ILE A 376 -2.42 2.38 16.91
CA ILE A 376 -1.47 3.48 17.18
C ILE A 376 -0.06 3.02 16.81
N ASN A 377 0.35 1.82 17.24
CA ASN A 377 1.65 1.25 16.96
C ASN A 377 1.86 1.07 15.44
N GLN A 378 0.84 0.62 14.70
CA GLN A 378 0.91 0.46 13.25
C GLN A 378 0.95 1.81 12.51
N LYS A 379 0.25 2.84 13.00
CA LYS A 379 0.34 4.20 12.42
C LYS A 379 1.68 4.87 12.72
N LEU A 380 2.20 4.71 13.94
CA LEU A 380 3.51 5.22 14.34
C LEU A 380 4.63 4.54 13.53
N LYS A 381 4.55 3.21 13.38
CA LYS A 381 5.44 2.40 12.54
C LYS A 381 5.42 2.84 11.08
N ASN A 382 4.24 3.08 10.50
CA ASN A 382 4.13 3.55 9.12
C ASN A 382 4.65 5.00 8.94
N TRP A 383 4.44 5.86 9.94
CA TRP A 383 4.94 7.24 9.90
C TRP A 383 6.47 7.29 9.99
N LEU A 384 7.07 6.51 10.90
CA LEU A 384 8.52 6.40 11.09
C LEU A 384 9.22 5.68 9.93
N ILE A 385 8.55 4.75 9.23
CA ILE A 385 9.09 4.09 8.02
C ILE A 385 9.11 5.04 6.82
N ASN A 386 8.13 5.96 6.72
CA ASN A 386 8.03 6.89 5.60
C ASN A 386 8.84 8.18 5.78
N THR A 387 9.31 8.47 6.99
CA THR A 387 10.35 9.50 7.20
C THR A 387 11.69 8.84 6.96
N GLN A 388 12.44 9.29 5.95
CA GLN A 388 13.77 8.75 5.64
C GLN A 388 14.71 8.96 6.83
N GLN A 389 14.82 7.95 7.71
CA GLN A 389 16.02 7.14 7.97
C GLN A 389 16.00 6.57 9.42
N ARG A 390 16.64 5.39 9.55
CA ARG A 390 17.24 4.77 10.75
C ARG A 390 16.43 3.83 11.64
N VAL A 391 15.09 3.84 11.70
CA VAL A 391 14.34 2.92 12.60
C VAL A 391 13.92 1.62 11.89
N ALA A 392 14.42 0.47 12.36
CA ALA A 392 14.09 -0.87 11.87
C ALA A 392 12.79 -1.44 12.47
N LYS A 393 12.57 -1.23 13.76
CA LYS A 393 11.46 -1.84 14.52
C LYS A 393 10.99 -0.88 15.61
N VAL A 394 9.68 -0.91 15.87
CA VAL A 394 9.04 -0.15 16.96
C VAL A 394 8.12 -1.12 17.69
N GLU A 395 8.32 -1.27 19.00
CA GLU A 395 7.52 -2.13 19.87
C GLU A 395 7.17 -1.39 21.17
N ILE A 396 6.00 -1.69 21.74
CA ILE A 396 5.57 -1.12 23.03
C ILE A 396 5.26 -2.31 23.92
N GLU A 397 6.02 -2.46 25.00
CA GLU A 397 5.84 -3.54 25.98
C GLU A 397 5.92 -2.95 27.39
N GLY A 398 4.97 -3.30 28.27
CA GLY A 398 4.99 -2.81 29.65
C GLY A 398 4.84 -1.29 29.87
N GLY A 399 4.43 -0.54 28.85
CA GLY A 399 4.38 0.94 28.90
C GLY A 399 5.67 1.62 28.47
N THR A 400 6.67 0.85 28.05
CA THR A 400 7.94 1.35 27.52
C THR A 400 7.95 1.26 25.99
N LEU A 401 8.41 2.32 25.32
CA LEU A 401 8.57 2.36 23.87
C LEU A 401 9.98 1.88 23.50
N TYR A 402 10.06 0.79 22.75
CA TYR A 402 11.29 0.22 22.23
C TYR A 402 11.45 0.61 20.76
N LEU A 403 12.56 1.27 20.45
CA LEU A 403 12.96 1.63 19.08
C LEU A 403 14.23 0.86 18.75
N THR A 404 14.16 -0.01 17.74
CA THR A 404 15.33 -0.72 17.19
C THR A 404 15.76 0.00 15.92
N LEU A 405 17.01 0.42 15.84
CA LEU A 405 17.57 1.05 14.64
C LEU A 405 18.13 -0.03 13.68
N ARG A 406 18.20 0.25 12.36
CA ARG A 406 18.86 -0.68 11.41
C ARG A 406 20.36 -0.68 11.72
N SER A 407 21.01 -1.85 11.68
CA SER A 407 22.44 -1.96 12.03
C SER A 407 23.28 -1.01 11.18
N CYS A 408 23.90 -0.04 11.86
CA CYS A 408 24.95 0.77 11.28
C CYS A 408 26.25 -0.01 11.37
N ASP A 409 27.00 -0.06 10.27
CA ASP A 409 28.39 -0.49 10.30
C ASP A 409 29.20 0.56 11.09
N ILE A 410 30.09 0.12 11.98
CA ILE A 410 30.71 0.98 13.00
C ILE A 410 31.62 2.06 12.41
N ASN A 411 31.95 1.94 11.11
CA ASN A 411 32.80 2.84 10.35
C ASN A 411 32.03 3.90 9.56
N ASP A 412 30.70 3.90 9.58
CA ASP A 412 29.92 4.91 8.86
C ASP A 412 29.79 6.19 9.71
N SER A 413 30.62 7.18 9.41
CA SER A 413 30.65 8.47 10.13
C SER A 413 29.34 9.27 10.04
N ALA A 414 28.44 8.90 9.12
CA ALA A 414 27.08 9.43 9.07
C ALA A 414 26.17 8.88 10.18
N CYS A 415 26.48 7.71 10.78
CA CYS A 415 25.68 7.11 11.84
C CYS A 415 25.98 7.66 13.25
N ILE A 416 27.13 8.31 13.45
CA ILE A 416 27.53 8.89 14.75
C ILE A 416 26.93 10.30 14.96
N LYS A 417 26.43 10.93 13.89
CA LYS A 417 25.74 12.23 13.93
C LYS A 417 24.23 12.09 14.00
#